data_AF-J2V4E6-F1
#
_entry.id   AF-J2V4E6-F1
#
_cell.length_a   1.000
_cell.length_b   1.000
_cell.length_c   1.000
_cell.angle_alpha   90.00
_cell.angle_beta   90.00
_cell.angle_gamma   90.00
#
_symmetry.space_group_name_H-M   'P 1'
#
loop_
_entity.id
_entity.type
_entity.pdbx_description
1 polymer ?
#
loop_
_entity_poly.entity_id
_entity_poly.type
_entity_poly.pdbx_seq_one_letter_code
_entity_poly.pdbx_strand_id
1 'polypeptide(L)'
;MLIYDKFLEEMGVDFVLTGYVCDYSKLIGARFGEPVAGTVECSALVFDGEKHCYAAYGEKDGLCKTPVWLERPYVIGSGQDHAMTAMEMGATAAESGEMAQKRDTSTGGVVRTLFVADRATAR
;
A
#
# COMPACT_ATOMS: atom_id res chain seq x y z
N MET A 1 10.27 9.26 -12.88
CA MET A 1 9.85 8.28 -11.85
C MET A 1 11.11 7.66 -11.27
N LEU A 2 11.41 7.88 -9.99
CA LEU A 2 12.54 7.21 -9.36
C LEU A 2 12.16 5.74 -9.15
N ILE A 3 13.09 4.82 -9.41
CA ILE A 3 12.87 3.36 -9.44
C ILE A 3 12.35 2.78 -8.09
N TYR A 4 12.33 3.58 -7.02
CA TYR A 4 12.07 3.13 -5.65
C TYR A 4 10.87 3.84 -4.97
N ASP A 5 10.13 4.68 -5.67
CA ASP A 5 8.93 5.27 -5.10
C ASP A 5 7.84 4.18 -4.95
N LYS A 6 7.34 4.01 -3.73
CA LYS A 6 6.29 3.02 -3.40
C LYS A 6 4.88 3.50 -3.72
N PHE A 7 4.74 4.76 -4.13
CA PHE A 7 3.48 5.36 -4.55
C PHE A 7 3.41 5.40 -6.06
N LEU A 8 2.32 4.87 -6.63
CA LEU A 8 2.01 4.93 -8.06
C LEU A 8 0.56 5.37 -8.24
N GLU A 9 0.31 6.22 -9.23
CA GLU A 9 -1.04 6.61 -9.68
C GLU A 9 -1.24 6.02 -11.08
N GLU A 10 -2.33 5.26 -11.26
CA GLU A 10 -2.70 4.68 -12.56
C GLU A 10 -4.20 4.83 -12.78
N MET A 11 -4.60 5.40 -13.92
CA MET A 11 -6.00 5.65 -14.27
C MET A 11 -6.84 6.30 -13.15
N GLY A 12 -6.23 7.23 -12.40
CA GLY A 12 -6.88 7.96 -11.30
C GLY A 12 -7.06 7.15 -10.02
N VAL A 13 -6.43 5.99 -9.91
CA VAL A 13 -6.35 5.17 -8.69
C VAL A 13 -4.95 5.28 -8.10
N ASP A 14 -4.90 5.59 -6.82
CA ASP A 14 -3.67 5.73 -6.04
C ASP A 14 -3.30 4.39 -5.39
N PHE A 15 -2.03 3.98 -5.54
CA PHE A 15 -1.49 2.75 -4.99
C PHE A 15 -0.28 3.04 -4.09
N VAL A 16 -0.29 2.51 -2.87
CA VAL A 16 0.89 2.46 -1.98
C VAL A 16 1.31 1.01 -1.82
N LEU A 17 2.44 0.63 -2.40
CA LEU A 17 2.84 -0.75 -2.63
C LEU A 17 3.93 -1.24 -1.66
N THR A 18 3.94 -2.56 -1.42
CA THR A 18 4.98 -3.27 -0.70
C THR A 18 5.21 -4.66 -1.29
N GLY A 19 6.32 -5.30 -0.97
CA GLY A 19 6.75 -6.57 -1.56
C GLY A 19 7.63 -6.38 -2.80
N TYR A 20 7.60 -7.34 -3.72
CA TYR A 20 8.51 -7.43 -4.86
C TYR A 20 8.16 -6.39 -5.93
N VAL A 21 9.08 -5.45 -6.18
CA VAL A 21 8.87 -4.32 -7.12
C VAL A 21 8.55 -4.81 -8.54
N CYS A 22 9.12 -5.93 -8.97
CA CYS A 22 8.86 -6.50 -10.29
C CYS A 22 7.42 -6.98 -10.49
N ASP A 23 6.65 -7.16 -9.41
CA ASP A 23 5.26 -7.61 -9.47
C ASP A 23 4.25 -6.47 -9.37
N TYR A 24 4.69 -5.22 -9.13
CA TYR A 24 3.77 -4.08 -8.96
C TYR A 24 2.88 -3.89 -10.19
N SER A 25 3.45 -3.96 -11.39
CA SER A 25 2.67 -3.83 -12.62
C SER A 25 1.64 -4.95 -12.79
N LYS A 26 1.93 -6.18 -12.32
CA LYS A 26 0.97 -7.29 -12.37
C LYS A 26 -0.20 -7.05 -11.43
N LEU A 27 0.05 -6.59 -10.19
CA LEU A 27 -1.01 -6.30 -9.22
C LEU A 27 -1.89 -5.12 -9.68
N ILE A 28 -1.26 -4.08 -10.22
CA ILE A 28 -1.98 -2.93 -10.80
C ILE A 28 -2.81 -3.38 -12.01
N GLY A 29 -2.23 -4.12 -12.95
CA GLY A 29 -2.97 -4.68 -14.10
C GLY A 29 -4.16 -5.54 -13.66
N ALA A 30 -3.97 -6.41 -12.66
CA ALA A 30 -5.04 -7.22 -12.09
C ALA A 30 -6.20 -6.37 -11.54
N ARG A 31 -5.91 -5.20 -10.95
CA ARG A 31 -6.93 -4.25 -10.46
C ARG A 31 -7.84 -3.74 -11.57
N PHE A 32 -7.35 -3.71 -12.80
CA PHE A 32 -8.06 -3.29 -14.01
C PHE A 32 -8.51 -4.46 -14.89
N GLY A 33 -8.37 -5.71 -14.41
CA GLY A 33 -8.88 -6.91 -15.08
C GLY A 33 -7.90 -7.53 -16.08
N GLU A 34 -6.63 -7.14 -16.08
CA GLU A 34 -5.61 -7.81 -16.89
C GLU A 34 -5.34 -9.23 -16.38
N PRO A 35 -5.10 -10.20 -17.28
CA PRO A 35 -4.73 -11.55 -16.87
C PRO A 35 -3.33 -11.55 -16.23
N VAL A 36 -3.22 -12.17 -15.06
CA VAL A 36 -1.94 -12.33 -14.35
C VAL A 36 -1.32 -13.68 -14.67
N ALA A 37 -0.04 -13.66 -15.05
CA ALA A 37 0.77 -14.86 -15.22
C ALA A 37 1.74 -15.04 -14.04
N GLY A 38 1.76 -16.25 -13.48
CA GLY A 38 2.65 -16.62 -12.37
C GLY A 38 2.22 -16.04 -11.03
N THR A 39 3.18 -15.94 -10.13
CA THR A 39 2.97 -15.42 -8.77
C THR A 39 3.05 -13.90 -8.73
N VAL A 40 2.42 -13.32 -7.70
CA VAL A 40 2.43 -11.89 -7.42
C VAL A 40 2.79 -11.74 -5.94
N GLU A 41 4.04 -11.42 -5.67
CA GLU A 41 4.60 -11.32 -4.32
C GLU A 41 4.58 -9.85 -3.84
N CYS A 42 3.47 -9.15 -4.07
CA CYS A 42 3.27 -7.78 -3.63
C CYS A 42 1.84 -7.52 -3.18
N SER A 43 1.66 -6.45 -2.42
CA SER A 43 0.35 -5.97 -1.98
C SER A 43 0.33 -4.44 -1.95
N ALA A 44 -0.87 -3.88 -1.90
CA ALA A 44 -1.08 -2.44 -1.96
C ALA A 44 -2.20 -1.97 -1.03
N LEU A 45 -2.04 -0.75 -0.52
CA LEU A 45 -3.20 0.09 -0.18
C LEU A 45 -3.65 0.79 -1.46
N VAL A 46 -4.94 0.74 -1.73
CA VAL A 46 -5.57 1.26 -2.95
C VAL A 46 -6.61 2.30 -2.57
N PHE A 47 -6.52 3.47 -3.19
CA PHE A 47 -7.44 4.58 -2.99
C PHE A 47 -8.01 5.01 -4.35
N ASP A 48 -9.29 4.73 -4.60
CA ASP A 48 -9.98 5.04 -5.86
C ASP A 48 -11.01 6.18 -5.74
N GLY A 49 -11.00 6.89 -4.61
CA GLY A 49 -11.93 8.00 -4.34
C GLY A 49 -13.31 7.57 -3.84
N GLU A 50 -13.65 6.28 -3.89
CA GLU A 50 -14.90 5.76 -3.32
C GLU A 50 -14.65 4.77 -2.17
N LYS A 51 -13.66 3.88 -2.32
CA LYS A 51 -13.39 2.78 -1.39
C LYS A 51 -11.89 2.57 -1.19
N HIS A 52 -11.47 2.68 0.06
CA HIS A 52 -10.11 2.35 0.47
C HIS A 52 -10.02 0.86 0.78
N CYS A 53 -9.06 0.18 0.16
CA CYS A 53 -8.85 -1.24 0.43
C CYS A 53 -7.39 -1.63 0.43
N TYR A 54 -7.11 -2.69 1.15
CA TYR A 54 -5.94 -3.51 0.95
C TYR A 54 -6.20 -4.45 -0.22
N ALA A 55 -5.26 -4.55 -1.15
CA ALA A 55 -5.33 -5.45 -2.29
C ALA A 55 -4.08 -6.34 -2.33
N ALA A 56 -4.30 -7.63 -2.60
CA ALA A 56 -3.27 -8.62 -2.86
C ALA A 56 -3.80 -9.63 -3.88
N TYR A 57 -2.91 -10.39 -4.50
CA TYR A 57 -3.30 -11.38 -5.49
C TYR A 57 -2.93 -12.79 -5.00
N GLY A 58 -3.93 -13.66 -4.90
CA GLY A 58 -3.73 -15.09 -4.62
C GLY A 58 -3.81 -15.91 -5.89
N GLU A 59 -2.94 -16.91 -6.05
CA GLU A 59 -2.93 -17.77 -7.26
C GLU A 59 -4.27 -18.47 -7.53
N LYS A 60 -5.01 -18.83 -6.47
CA LYS A 60 -6.29 -19.53 -6.56
C LYS A 60 -7.48 -18.59 -6.62
N ASP A 61 -7.43 -17.52 -5.83
CA ASP A 61 -8.57 -16.64 -5.57
C ASP A 61 -8.54 -15.38 -6.46
N GLY A 62 -7.43 -15.14 -7.16
CA GLY A 62 -7.21 -13.95 -7.96
C GLY A 62 -7.00 -12.71 -7.08
N LEU A 63 -7.51 -11.56 -7.55
CA LEU A 63 -7.39 -10.31 -6.82
C LEU A 63 -8.32 -10.29 -5.60
N CYS A 64 -7.72 -10.33 -4.42
CA CYS A 64 -8.41 -10.22 -3.13
C CYS A 64 -8.39 -8.77 -2.65
N LYS A 65 -9.52 -8.29 -2.12
CA LYS A 65 -9.66 -6.94 -1.57
C LYS A 65 -10.29 -6.98 -0.19
N THR A 66 -9.67 -6.29 0.76
CA THR A 66 -10.18 -6.13 2.12
C THR A 66 -10.37 -4.64 2.41
N PRO A 67 -11.55 -4.19 2.85
CA PRO A 67 -11.77 -2.79 3.22
C PRO A 67 -10.78 -2.32 4.29
N VAL A 68 -10.27 -1.10 4.14
CA VAL A 68 -9.45 -0.42 5.16
C VAL A 68 -10.34 0.59 5.87
N TRP A 69 -10.39 0.51 7.20
CA TRP A 69 -11.11 1.46 8.05
C TRP A 69 -10.17 2.59 8.45
N LEU A 70 -10.53 3.82 8.12
CA LEU A 70 -9.67 4.99 8.31
C LEU A 70 -9.63 5.47 9.78
N GLU A 71 -10.52 4.96 10.62
CA GLU A 71 -10.64 5.30 12.04
C GLU A 71 -9.53 4.67 12.89
N ARG A 72 -8.68 3.83 12.30
CA ARG A 72 -7.60 3.13 12.99
C ARG A 72 -6.35 3.04 12.11
N PRO A 73 -5.16 2.97 12.74
CA PRO A 73 -3.93 2.63 12.04
C PRO A 73 -4.07 1.40 11.15
N TYR A 74 -3.49 1.47 9.96
CA TYR A 74 -3.36 0.34 9.05
C TYR A 74 -1.95 0.36 8.46
N VAL A 75 -1.27 -0.78 8.52
CA VAL A 75 0.15 -0.89 8.18
C VAL A 75 0.36 -2.15 7.34
N ILE A 76 1.22 -2.05 6.33
CA ILE A 76 1.60 -3.17 5.46
C ILE A 76 3.12 -3.21 5.26
N GLY A 77 3.66 -4.38 4.95
CA GLY A 77 5.08 -4.60 4.65
C GLY A 77 5.88 -5.17 5.83
N SER A 78 7.17 -5.46 5.61
CA SER A 78 8.03 -6.13 6.59
C SER A 78 8.17 -5.37 7.92
N GLY A 79 8.25 -4.04 7.88
CA GLY A 79 8.37 -3.19 9.06
C GLY A 79 7.06 -2.96 9.83
N GLN A 80 5.98 -3.67 9.50
CA GLN A 80 4.63 -3.36 10.01
C GLN A 80 4.52 -3.42 11.53
N ASP A 81 5.16 -4.37 12.20
CA ASP A 81 5.02 -4.54 13.65
C ASP A 81 5.63 -3.35 14.41
N HIS A 82 6.75 -2.82 13.90
CA HIS A 82 7.41 -1.65 14.47
C HIS A 82 6.63 -0.37 14.21
N ALA A 83 6.12 -0.18 12.98
CA ALA A 83 5.31 0.98 12.63
C ALA A 83 3.97 0.97 13.38
N MET A 84 3.30 -0.18 13.48
CA MET A 84 2.05 -0.33 14.24
C MET A 84 2.26 0.00 15.70
N THR A 85 3.30 -0.56 16.33
CA THR A 85 3.66 -0.24 17.73
C THR A 85 3.88 1.27 17.91
N ALA A 86 4.59 1.92 16.99
CA ALA A 86 4.82 3.36 17.07
C ALA A 86 3.52 4.17 16.95
N MET A 87 2.64 3.80 16.02
CA MET A 87 1.33 4.44 15.86
C MET A 87 0.45 4.27 17.10
N GLU A 88 0.41 3.07 17.70
CA GLU A 88 -0.31 2.81 18.95
C GLU A 88 0.25 3.64 20.13
N MET A 89 1.52 4.00 20.09
CA MET A 89 2.18 4.90 21.04
C MET A 89 2.00 6.40 20.71
N GLY A 90 1.20 6.74 19.68
CA GLY A 90 0.87 8.12 19.33
C GLY A 90 1.73 8.75 18.23
N ALA A 91 2.58 7.96 17.54
CA ALA A 91 3.32 8.46 16.39
C ALA A 91 2.40 8.69 15.18
N THR A 92 2.70 9.72 14.39
CA THR A 92 2.10 9.92 13.08
C THR A 92 2.53 8.84 12.08
N ALA A 93 1.86 8.75 10.92
CA ALA A 93 2.25 7.81 9.88
C ALA A 93 3.69 8.00 9.39
N ALA A 94 4.14 9.25 9.25
CA ALA A 94 5.52 9.53 8.86
C ALA A 94 6.51 9.06 9.93
N GLU A 95 6.30 9.44 11.19
CA GLU A 95 7.16 9.06 12.32
C GLU A 95 7.20 7.54 12.51
N SER A 96 6.09 6.83 12.33
CA SER A 96 6.06 5.36 12.42
C SER A 96 6.96 4.70 11.35
N GLY A 97 7.05 5.29 10.16
CA GLY A 97 7.96 4.86 9.10
C GLY A 97 9.41 5.03 9.53
N GLU A 98 9.76 6.18 10.10
CA GLU A 98 11.10 6.43 10.65
C GLU A 98 11.45 5.48 11.80
N MET A 99 10.47 5.10 12.63
CA MET A 99 10.67 4.13 13.70
C MET A 99 10.87 2.71 13.17
N ALA A 100 10.15 2.31 12.12
CA ALA A 100 10.35 1.03 11.46
C ALA A 100 11.75 0.93 10.81
N GLN A 101 12.24 2.01 10.18
CA GLN A 101 13.60 2.04 9.60
C GLN A 101 14.71 1.74 10.60
N LYS A 102 14.51 2.06 11.89
CA LYS A 102 15.51 1.82 12.94
C LYS A 102 15.63 0.35 13.32
N ARG A 103 14.70 -0.52 12.90
CA ARG A 103 14.58 -1.91 13.40
C ARG A 103 14.39 -2.97 12.32
N ASP A 104 13.76 -2.64 11.19
CA ASP A 104 13.57 -3.55 10.06
C ASP A 104 14.61 -3.28 8.97
N THR A 105 15.40 -4.29 8.61
CA THR A 105 16.49 -4.16 7.62
C THR A 105 16.00 -3.98 6.19
N SER A 106 14.71 -4.23 5.93
CA SER A 106 14.07 -4.06 4.62
C SER A 106 13.31 -2.72 4.51
N THR A 107 13.36 -1.88 5.55
CA THR A 107 12.70 -0.58 5.61
C THR A 107 13.74 0.53 5.73
N GLY A 108 13.75 1.47 4.79
CA GLY A 108 14.78 2.51 4.72
C GLY A 108 14.43 3.61 3.72
N GLY A 109 15.34 4.57 3.58
CA GLY A 109 15.24 5.66 2.61
C GLY A 109 14.44 6.87 3.10
N VAL A 110 14.11 7.77 2.17
CA VAL A 110 13.37 9.00 2.49
C VAL A 110 11.90 8.65 2.76
N VAL A 111 11.39 8.99 3.95
CA VAL A 111 9.97 8.88 4.24
C VAL A 111 9.21 9.93 3.43
N ARG A 112 8.21 9.48 2.68
CA ARG A 112 7.28 10.33 1.94
C ARG A 112 5.88 10.17 2.52
N THR A 113 5.10 11.24 2.50
CA THR A 113 3.74 11.26 3.02
C THR A 113 2.77 11.56 1.89
N LEU A 114 1.70 10.77 1.81
CA LEU A 114 0.54 11.02 0.96
C LEU A 114 -0.63 11.40 1.86
N PHE A 115 -1.28 12.52 1.55
CA PHE A 115 -2.55 12.89 2.16
C PHE A 115 -3.67 12.53 1.19
N VAL A 116 -4.47 11.52 1.54
CA VAL A 116 -5.62 11.13 0.74
C VAL A 116 -6.82 11.91 1.25
N ALA A 117 -7.32 12.84 0.43
CA ALA A 117 -8.57 13.51 0.69
C ALA A 117 -9.74 12.61 0.28
N ASP A 118 -10.84 12.68 1.02
CA ASP A 118 -12.10 12.07 0.60
C ASP A 118 -12.57 12.80 -0.67
N ARG A 119 -12.46 12.18 -1.85
CA ARG A 119 -12.85 12.82 -3.11
C ARG A 119 -14.37 12.87 -3.12
N ALA A 120 -14.95 14.07 -2.99
CA ALA A 120 -16.39 14.26 -3.03
C ALA A 120 -16.96 13.65 -4.31
N THR A 121 -17.88 12.69 -4.15
CA THR A 121 -18.53 11.99 -5.24
C THR A 121 -19.34 13.00 -6.07
N ALA A 122 -19.03 13.13 -7.36
CA ALA A 122 -20.00 13.68 -8.29
C ALA A 122 -21.15 12.66 -8.39
N ARG A 123 -22.25 12.96 -7.71
CA ARG A 123 -23.51 12.19 -7.79
C ARG A 123 -24.09 12.21 -9.19
#